data_AF-A0A0G4L5Q7-F1
#
_entry.id   AF-A0A0G4L5Q7-F1
#
_cell.length_a   1.000
_cell.length_b   1.000
_cell.length_c   1.000
_cell.angle_alpha   90.00
_cell.angle_beta   90.00
_cell.angle_gamma   90.00
#
_symmetry.space_group_name_H-M   'P 1'
#
loop_
_entity.id
_entity.type
_entity.pdbx_description
1 polymer ?
#
loop_
_entity_poly.entity_id
_entity_poly.type
_entity_poly.pdbx_seq_one_letter_code
_entity_poly.pdbx_strand_id
1 'polypeptide(L)'
;DDEDTGYPPLILAAQGQGRYERHAWKAGGIRFVPLRVPVVRRLQMAAVLMHTVSILALVSFFFFLAAIPLNWPLLVPYLIHLSLSTAPSDGRLRFRSEFLRSLPVWRLFAGYYPAELHKTYELPPTRKYIFGYHPHGIISHGAWAAFATNALGFRDKFPGITNTLLTLDSNFRIPFYRDWILAMGIRSVSKESIWNTLTRGGPNNEGMGRGVTIVIGGARESLEAQPGHLRLIIKGRKGFIKMALRTGADLVP
;
A
#
# COMPACT_ATOMS: atom_id res chain seq x y z
N ASP A 1 -15.57 -22.17 23.74
CA ASP A 1 -16.22 -22.25 22.42
C ASP A 1 -15.24 -21.76 21.37
N ASP A 2 -14.31 -22.64 21.00
CA ASP A 2 -13.45 -22.43 19.82
C ASP A 2 -14.33 -22.70 18.60
N GLU A 3 -14.96 -21.64 18.09
CA GLU A 3 -15.57 -21.67 16.76
C GLU A 3 -14.48 -22.04 15.75
N ASP A 4 -14.71 -23.11 15.00
CA ASP A 4 -13.93 -23.48 13.83
C ASP A 4 -14.06 -22.37 12.78
N THR A 5 -13.26 -21.33 12.92
CA THR A 5 -13.37 -20.10 12.12
C THR A 5 -13.01 -20.32 10.64
N GLY A 6 -12.57 -21.52 10.24
CA GLY A 6 -12.13 -21.84 8.88
C GLY A 6 -10.84 -21.12 8.46
N TYR A 7 -10.22 -20.33 9.35
CA TYR A 7 -8.94 -19.68 9.09
C TYR A 7 -7.79 -20.63 9.42
N PRO A 8 -6.72 -20.66 8.59
CA PRO A 8 -5.54 -21.45 8.91
C PRO A 8 -4.95 -20.97 10.24
N PRO A 9 -4.44 -21.89 11.09
CA PRO A 9 -3.83 -21.53 12.35
C PRO A 9 -2.68 -20.55 12.12
N LEU A 10 -2.75 -19.38 12.74
CA LEU A 10 -1.67 -18.40 12.70
C LEU A 10 -0.49 -18.96 13.50
N ILE A 11 0.48 -19.55 12.80
CA ILE A 11 1.77 -19.86 13.40
C ILE A 11 2.45 -18.52 13.64
N LEU A 12 2.33 -18.01 14.87
CA LEU A 12 3.14 -16.87 15.32
C LEU A 12 4.61 -17.30 15.23
N ALA A 13 5.26 -16.98 14.12
CA ALA A 13 6.71 -17.08 13.94
C ALA A 13 7.44 -16.02 14.79
N ALA A 14 7.05 -15.89 16.07
CA ALA A 14 7.64 -14.98 17.04
C ALA A 14 8.90 -15.58 17.71
N GLN A 15 9.37 -16.77 17.29
CA GLN A 15 10.49 -17.43 17.97
C GLN A 15 11.87 -16.80 17.71
N GLY A 16 12.00 -15.82 16.79
CA GLY A 16 13.29 -15.16 16.49
C GLY A 16 13.46 -13.74 17.03
N GLN A 17 12.39 -13.05 17.44
CA GLN A 17 12.46 -11.58 17.64
C GLN A 17 12.88 -11.13 19.04
N GLY A 18 12.94 -12.04 20.02
CA GLY A 18 13.10 -11.71 21.44
C GLY A 18 14.53 -11.64 22.02
N ARG A 19 15.61 -11.66 21.22
CA ARG A 19 16.99 -11.66 21.78
C ARG A 19 17.61 -10.27 22.00
N TYR A 20 17.42 -9.31 21.10
CA TYR A 20 18.04 -7.97 21.25
C TYR A 20 17.22 -7.04 22.16
N GLU A 21 15.90 -7.22 22.22
CA GLU A 21 15.01 -6.43 23.08
C GLU A 21 15.31 -6.53 24.58
N ARG A 22 15.94 -7.64 25.01
CA ARG A 22 16.38 -7.88 26.38
C ARG A 22 17.47 -6.92 26.86
N HIS A 23 18.17 -6.26 25.94
CA HIS A 23 19.27 -5.34 26.24
C HIS A 23 18.86 -3.86 26.14
N ALA A 24 17.58 -3.57 25.90
CA ALA A 24 17.07 -2.19 25.88
C ALA A 24 17.10 -1.61 27.30
N TRP A 25 17.94 -0.60 27.52
CA TRP A 25 18.00 0.09 28.81
C TRP A 25 16.87 1.13 28.94
N LYS A 26 16.35 1.30 30.16
CA LYS A 26 15.28 2.24 30.48
C LYS A 26 15.85 3.34 31.37
N ALA A 27 15.65 4.60 30.98
CA ALA A 27 15.99 5.77 31.79
C ALA A 27 14.84 6.78 31.71
N GLY A 28 14.37 7.29 32.85
CA GLY A 28 13.30 8.30 32.91
C GLY A 28 11.98 7.90 32.26
N GLY A 29 11.62 6.60 32.27
CA GLY A 29 10.42 6.08 31.58
C GLY A 29 10.57 5.88 30.07
N ILE A 30 11.71 6.27 29.48
CA ILE A 30 12.01 6.10 28.06
C ILE A 30 12.80 4.79 27.88
N ARG A 31 12.32 3.93 26.99
CA ARG A 31 13.02 2.71 26.56
C ARG A 31 13.93 3.04 25.39
N PHE A 32 15.23 3.00 25.61
CA PHE A 32 16.22 3.27 24.57
C PHE A 32 16.52 1.99 23.77
N VAL A 33 16.78 2.18 22.47
CA VAL A 33 17.23 1.10 21.61
C VAL A 33 18.63 0.65 22.06
N PRO A 34 18.88 -0.66 22.22
CA PRO A 34 20.20 -1.15 22.62
C PRO A 34 21.28 -0.70 21.62
N LEU A 35 22.47 -0.34 22.10
CA LEU A 35 23.57 0.14 21.24
C LEU A 35 24.01 -0.90 20.19
N ARG A 36 23.88 -2.19 20.51
CA ARG A 36 24.24 -3.32 19.62
C ARG A 36 23.02 -3.91 18.91
N VAL A 37 22.45 -3.16 17.95
CA VAL A 37 21.42 -3.68 17.03
C VAL A 37 22.07 -4.39 15.83
N PRO A 38 21.63 -5.61 15.45
CA PRO A 38 22.10 -6.29 14.25
C PRO A 38 21.91 -5.45 12.97
N VAL A 39 22.83 -5.60 12.00
CA VAL A 39 22.80 -4.85 10.73
C VAL A 39 21.47 -5.02 10.00
N VAL A 40 20.93 -6.25 9.95
CA VAL A 40 19.64 -6.53 9.31
C VAL A 40 18.53 -5.66 9.90
N ARG A 41 18.45 -5.54 11.23
CA ARG A 41 17.44 -4.68 11.90
C ARG A 41 17.65 -3.20 11.58
N ARG A 42 18.90 -2.74 11.45
CA ARG A 42 19.20 -1.37 11.01
C ARG A 42 18.73 -1.11 9.58
N LEU A 43 18.97 -2.05 8.67
CA LEU A 43 18.50 -1.97 7.29
C LEU A 43 16.96 -1.99 7.20
N GLN A 44 16.29 -2.80 8.02
CA GLN A 44 14.84 -2.80 8.13
C GLN A 44 14.30 -1.45 8.64
N MET A 45 14.90 -0.88 9.69
CA MET A 45 14.58 0.47 10.18
C MET A 45 14.80 1.53 9.09
N ALA A 46 15.92 1.47 8.37
CA ALA A 46 16.21 2.37 7.26
C ALA A 46 15.19 2.23 6.12
N ALA A 47 14.74 1.01 5.78
CA ALA A 47 13.72 0.79 4.76
C ALA A 47 12.37 1.40 5.16
N VAL A 48 11.96 1.23 6.43
CA VAL A 48 10.75 1.86 6.97
C VAL A 48 10.89 3.38 6.96
N LEU A 49 12.01 3.92 7.46
CA LEU A 49 12.26 5.36 7.48
C LEU A 49 12.23 5.93 6.07
N MET A 50 12.93 5.31 5.11
CA MET A 50 12.94 5.70 3.71
C MET A 50 11.53 5.81 3.14
N HIS A 51 10.68 4.81 3.40
CA HIS A 51 9.29 4.85 2.95
C HIS A 51 8.50 5.97 3.63
N THR A 52 8.60 6.10 4.96
CA THR A 52 7.86 7.10 5.75
C THR A 52 8.22 8.53 5.36
N VAL A 53 9.50 8.81 5.08
CA VAL A 53 9.96 10.16 4.69
C VAL A 53 9.89 10.41 3.18
N SER A 54 9.48 9.42 2.36
CA SER A 54 9.52 9.53 0.90
C SER A 54 8.70 10.71 0.35
N ILE A 55 7.52 10.97 0.90
CA ILE A 55 6.70 12.13 0.50
C ILE A 55 7.46 13.42 0.76
N LEU A 56 7.96 13.59 1.99
CA LEU A 56 8.70 14.80 2.39
C LEU A 56 9.94 14.97 1.51
N ALA A 57 10.73 13.91 1.32
CA ALA A 57 11.95 13.94 0.52
C ALA A 57 11.68 14.32 -0.94
N LEU A 58 10.66 13.72 -1.58
CA LEU A 58 10.32 14.00 -2.98
C LEU A 58 9.76 15.42 -3.17
N VAL A 59 8.96 15.90 -2.22
CA VAL A 59 8.43 17.27 -2.22
C VAL A 59 9.56 18.28 -2.01
N SER A 60 10.43 18.07 -1.02
CA SER A 60 11.60 18.92 -0.79
C SER A 60 12.52 18.94 -2.01
N PHE A 61 12.73 17.81 -2.66
CA PHE A 61 13.53 17.73 -3.89
C PHE A 61 12.89 18.51 -5.04
N PHE A 62 11.57 18.42 -5.21
CA PHE A 62 10.85 19.23 -6.20
C PHE A 62 11.05 20.74 -5.96
N PHE A 63 10.86 21.22 -4.72
CA PHE A 63 11.03 22.64 -4.41
C PHE A 63 12.48 23.10 -4.55
N PHE A 64 13.44 22.25 -4.21
CA PHE A 64 14.86 22.50 -4.46
C PHE A 64 15.14 22.71 -5.96
N LEU A 65 14.61 21.85 -6.84
CA LEU A 65 14.76 22.02 -8.28
C LEU A 65 14.01 23.25 -8.80
N ALA A 66 12.82 23.54 -8.26
CA ALA A 66 12.02 24.70 -8.65
C ALA A 66 12.66 26.03 -8.25
N ALA A 67 13.46 26.05 -7.18
CA ALA A 67 14.23 27.23 -6.76
C ALA A 67 15.35 27.61 -7.75
N ILE A 68 15.69 26.74 -8.70
CA ILE A 68 16.72 26.96 -9.71
C ILE A 68 16.01 27.25 -11.06
N PRO A 69 15.99 28.51 -11.55
CA PRO A 69 15.26 28.89 -12.78
C PRO A 69 15.68 28.12 -14.03
N LEU A 70 16.93 27.62 -14.08
CA LEU A 70 17.42 26.80 -15.19
C LEU A 70 16.62 25.51 -15.39
N ASN A 71 15.95 25.00 -14.34
CA ASN A 71 15.13 23.79 -14.42
C ASN A 71 13.70 24.05 -14.93
N TRP A 72 13.27 25.31 -14.98
CA TRP A 72 11.88 25.66 -15.33
C TRP A 72 11.42 25.19 -16.71
N PRO A 73 12.26 25.21 -17.77
CA PRO A 73 11.88 24.66 -19.07
C PRO A 73 11.48 23.17 -19.02
N LEU A 74 11.95 22.42 -18.02
CA LEU A 74 11.54 21.02 -17.78
C LEU A 74 10.36 20.93 -16.80
N LEU A 75 10.40 21.73 -15.73
CA LEU A 75 9.38 21.67 -14.66
C LEU A 75 8.01 22.20 -15.11
N VAL A 76 7.94 23.25 -15.92
CA VAL A 76 6.66 23.82 -16.36
C VAL A 76 5.88 22.83 -17.24
N PRO A 77 6.46 22.23 -18.31
CA PRO A 77 5.78 21.18 -19.07
C PRO A 77 5.41 19.97 -18.21
N TYR A 78 6.26 19.59 -17.26
CA TYR A 78 5.97 18.51 -16.31
C TYR A 78 4.75 18.81 -15.44
N LEU A 79 4.61 20.04 -14.90
CA LEU A 79 3.44 20.44 -14.11
C LEU A 79 2.17 20.52 -14.94
N ILE A 80 2.26 20.96 -16.20
CA ILE A 80 1.15 20.94 -17.15
C ILE A 80 0.72 19.48 -17.39
N HIS A 81 1.67 18.59 -17.67
CA HIS A 81 1.39 17.17 -17.83
C HIS A 81 0.73 16.58 -16.58
N LEU A 82 1.25 16.89 -15.39
CA LEU A 82 0.72 16.44 -14.11
C LEU A 82 -0.74 16.88 -13.92
N SER A 83 -1.08 18.10 -14.33
CA SER A 83 -2.42 18.69 -14.19
C SER A 83 -3.43 18.11 -15.17
N LEU A 84 -2.99 17.73 -16.38
CA LEU A 84 -3.86 17.19 -17.44
C LEU A 84 -3.96 15.67 -17.44
N SER A 85 -3.07 14.98 -16.72
CA SER A 85 -2.95 13.53 -16.81
C SER A 85 -4.04 12.78 -16.04
N THR A 86 -4.74 11.89 -16.74
CA THR A 86 -5.75 10.96 -16.19
C THR A 86 -5.17 9.63 -15.70
N ALA A 87 -3.84 9.49 -15.64
CA ALA A 87 -3.16 8.27 -15.22
C ALA A 87 -3.63 7.66 -13.87
N PRO A 88 -4.03 8.46 -12.85
CA PRO A 88 -4.53 7.92 -11.59
C PRO A 88 -5.90 7.23 -11.69
N SER A 89 -6.67 7.50 -12.75
CA SER A 89 -8.05 7.03 -12.93
C SER A 89 -8.31 6.26 -14.23
N ASP A 90 -7.37 6.19 -15.17
CA ASP A 90 -7.59 5.59 -16.50
C ASP A 90 -7.74 4.05 -16.52
N GLY A 91 -7.38 3.36 -15.43
CA GLY A 91 -7.44 1.90 -15.29
C GLY A 91 -6.37 1.09 -16.05
N ARG A 92 -5.48 1.76 -16.81
CA ARG A 92 -4.54 1.10 -17.74
C ARG A 92 -3.21 0.68 -17.11
N LEU A 93 -2.91 1.16 -15.90
CA LEU A 93 -1.68 0.85 -15.14
C LEU A 93 -0.35 1.11 -15.91
N ARG A 94 -0.33 2.03 -16.88
CA ARG A 94 0.81 2.28 -17.80
C ARG A 94 2.16 2.54 -17.13
N PHE A 95 2.15 3.22 -15.98
CA PHE A 95 3.36 3.60 -15.26
C PHE A 95 3.87 2.51 -14.32
N ARG A 96 3.07 1.47 -14.06
CA ARG A 96 3.38 0.45 -13.07
C ARG A 96 4.63 -0.34 -13.46
N SER A 97 5.55 -0.49 -12.51
CA SER A 97 6.79 -1.24 -12.66
C SER A 97 6.84 -2.40 -11.69
N GLU A 98 6.80 -3.63 -12.22
CA GLU A 98 6.96 -4.84 -11.39
C GLU A 98 8.39 -4.98 -10.83
N PHE A 99 9.38 -4.39 -11.51
CA PHE A 99 10.75 -4.31 -11.01
C PHE A 99 10.81 -3.51 -9.71
N LEU A 100 10.27 -2.27 -9.72
CA LEU A 100 10.26 -1.42 -8.54
C LEU A 100 9.48 -2.06 -7.38
N ARG A 101 8.33 -2.67 -7.68
CA ARG A 101 7.52 -3.39 -6.68
C ARG A 101 8.22 -4.61 -6.07
N SER A 102 9.22 -5.17 -6.74
CA SER A 102 9.92 -6.39 -6.31
C SER A 102 11.32 -6.12 -5.77
N LEU A 103 11.70 -4.85 -5.57
CA LEU A 103 13.01 -4.50 -5.01
C LEU A 103 13.24 -5.14 -3.63
N PRO A 104 14.48 -5.60 -3.32
CA PRO A 104 14.80 -6.22 -2.02
C PRO A 104 14.49 -5.35 -0.80
N VAL A 105 14.48 -4.02 -0.96
CA VAL A 105 14.13 -3.07 0.11
C VAL A 105 12.74 -3.33 0.68
N TRP A 106 11.81 -3.85 -0.11
CA TRP A 106 10.46 -4.15 0.38
C TRP A 106 10.43 -5.39 1.28
N ARG A 107 11.33 -6.35 1.08
CA ARG A 107 11.52 -7.47 2.02
C ARG A 107 12.08 -6.99 3.35
N LEU A 108 13.00 -6.02 3.33
CA LEU A 108 13.47 -5.35 4.55
C LEU A 108 12.32 -4.58 5.24
N PHE A 109 11.53 -3.83 4.49
CA PHE A 109 10.37 -3.11 5.01
C PHE A 109 9.37 -4.06 5.70
N ALA A 110 8.99 -5.16 5.05
CA ALA A 110 8.09 -6.16 5.61
C ALA A 110 8.67 -6.87 6.85
N GLY A 111 9.96 -7.19 6.84
CA GLY A 111 10.65 -7.87 7.95
C GLY A 111 10.79 -7.03 9.22
N TYR A 112 10.58 -5.71 9.14
CA TYR A 112 10.46 -4.86 10.33
C TYR A 112 9.20 -5.21 11.14
N TYR A 113 8.07 -5.44 10.46
CA TYR A 113 6.73 -5.64 11.04
C TYR A 113 6.31 -7.11 11.16
N PRO A 114 7.27 -8.04 11.16
CA PRO A 114 7.13 -9.43 10.66
C PRO A 114 5.83 -9.70 9.89
N ALA A 115 5.60 -8.94 8.82
CA ALA A 115 4.33 -9.02 8.10
C ALA A 115 4.25 -10.29 7.25
N GLU A 116 3.10 -10.96 7.25
CA GLU A 116 2.81 -12.13 6.42
C GLU A 116 1.47 -11.94 5.69
N LEU A 117 1.38 -12.48 4.46
CA LEU A 117 0.15 -12.51 3.68
C LEU A 117 -0.35 -13.95 3.59
N HIS A 118 -1.36 -14.28 4.37
CA HIS A 118 -1.99 -15.60 4.38
C HIS A 118 -3.09 -15.65 3.32
N LYS A 119 -2.98 -16.60 2.39
CA LYS A 119 -4.02 -16.88 1.40
C LYS A 119 -4.94 -17.94 1.99
N THR A 120 -6.21 -17.60 2.12
CA THR A 120 -7.24 -18.50 2.66
C THR A 120 -8.08 -19.16 1.58
N TYR A 121 -8.16 -18.55 0.39
CA TYR A 121 -9.00 -19.04 -0.70
C TYR A 121 -8.34 -18.86 -2.07
N GLU A 122 -8.65 -19.77 -2.99
CA GLU A 122 -8.22 -19.69 -4.38
C GLU A 122 -9.10 -18.71 -5.17
N LEU A 123 -8.48 -17.71 -5.78
CA LEU A 123 -9.19 -16.68 -6.55
C LEU A 123 -8.96 -16.91 -8.05
N PRO A 124 -9.98 -17.29 -8.83
CA PRO A 124 -9.84 -17.45 -10.27
C PRO A 124 -9.37 -16.17 -10.99
N PRO A 125 -8.30 -16.21 -11.79
CA PRO A 125 -7.80 -15.01 -12.49
C PRO A 125 -8.74 -14.51 -13.60
N THR A 126 -9.82 -15.25 -13.89
CA THR A 126 -10.85 -14.89 -14.86
C THR A 126 -11.88 -13.89 -14.29
N ARG A 127 -11.86 -13.64 -12.98
CA ARG A 127 -12.78 -12.73 -12.29
C ARG A 127 -12.10 -11.40 -11.97
N LYS A 128 -12.87 -10.48 -11.38
CA LYS A 128 -12.41 -9.17 -10.94
C LYS A 128 -12.76 -8.97 -9.47
N TYR A 129 -11.92 -8.25 -8.72
CA TYR A 129 -11.94 -8.29 -7.26
C TYR A 129 -11.88 -6.92 -6.62
N ILE A 130 -12.59 -6.77 -5.50
CA ILE A 130 -12.39 -5.67 -4.55
C ILE A 130 -11.95 -6.28 -3.22
N PHE A 131 -10.69 -6.08 -2.89
CA PHE A 131 -10.10 -6.45 -1.60
C PHE A 131 -10.41 -5.37 -0.57
N GLY A 132 -11.03 -5.77 0.53
CA GLY A 132 -11.15 -4.96 1.73
C GLY A 132 -9.83 -4.98 2.50
N TYR A 133 -9.41 -3.83 3.01
CA TYR A 133 -8.31 -3.78 3.97
C TYR A 133 -8.69 -2.93 5.17
N HIS A 134 -8.44 -3.48 6.36
CA HIS A 134 -8.50 -2.80 7.64
C HIS A 134 -7.59 -3.51 8.66
N PRO A 135 -7.05 -2.82 9.67
CA PRO A 135 -7.20 -1.38 9.90
C PRO A 135 -6.28 -0.54 9.00
N HIS A 136 -6.67 0.70 8.70
CA HIS A 136 -5.80 1.67 8.03
C HIS A 136 -4.54 1.95 8.87
N GLY A 137 -4.71 2.10 10.19
CA GLY A 137 -3.67 2.69 11.05
C GLY A 137 -3.28 4.10 10.59
N ILE A 138 -2.17 4.64 11.10
CA ILE A 138 -1.77 6.00 10.73
C ILE A 138 -1.30 6.06 9.25
N ILE A 139 -0.42 5.14 8.83
CA ILE A 139 0.27 5.18 7.51
C ILE A 139 -0.01 3.94 6.64
N SER A 140 -0.89 3.00 7.03
CA SER A 140 -1.24 1.81 6.21
C SER A 140 -0.03 0.98 5.71
N HIS A 141 1.03 0.85 6.51
CA HIS A 141 2.23 0.08 6.13
C HIS A 141 1.93 -1.39 5.79
N GLY A 142 0.94 -2.00 6.45
CA GLY A 142 0.49 -3.35 6.12
C GLY A 142 -0.05 -3.44 4.69
N ALA A 143 -0.90 -2.50 4.28
CA ALA A 143 -1.41 -2.44 2.91
C ALA A 143 -0.30 -2.20 1.89
N TRP A 144 0.68 -1.35 2.20
CA TRP A 144 1.83 -1.14 1.34
C TRP A 144 2.62 -2.44 1.12
N ALA A 145 3.01 -3.11 2.20
CA ALA A 145 3.77 -4.36 2.14
C ALA A 145 3.00 -5.47 1.41
N ALA A 146 1.71 -5.64 1.71
CA ALA A 146 0.90 -6.74 1.18
C ALA A 146 0.39 -6.51 -0.25
N PHE A 147 0.02 -5.28 -0.60
CA PHE A 147 -0.78 -5.00 -1.80
C PHE A 147 -0.13 -4.03 -2.79
N ALA A 148 0.72 -3.10 -2.32
CA ALA A 148 1.45 -2.19 -3.22
C ALA A 148 2.75 -2.81 -3.74
N THR A 149 3.45 -3.60 -2.92
CA THR A 149 4.72 -4.25 -3.28
C THR A 149 4.55 -5.75 -3.48
N ASN A 150 5.60 -6.45 -3.92
CA ASN A 150 5.67 -7.91 -3.90
C ASN A 150 6.47 -8.46 -2.70
N ALA A 151 6.60 -7.68 -1.62
CA ALA A 151 7.37 -8.12 -0.44
C ALA A 151 6.83 -9.41 0.19
N LEU A 152 5.50 -9.54 0.24
CA LEU A 152 4.79 -10.67 0.85
C LEU A 152 4.33 -11.71 -0.19
N GLY A 153 4.83 -11.60 -1.43
CA GLY A 153 4.54 -12.57 -2.49
C GLY A 153 3.10 -12.55 -3.00
N PHE A 154 2.44 -11.39 -3.08
CA PHE A 154 1.07 -11.28 -3.60
C PHE A 154 0.96 -11.90 -5.01
N ARG A 155 1.93 -11.61 -5.88
CA ARG A 155 1.96 -12.12 -7.27
C ARG A 155 2.03 -13.64 -7.31
N ASP A 156 2.78 -14.24 -6.38
CA ASP A 156 2.97 -15.69 -6.30
C ASP A 156 1.74 -16.37 -5.71
N LYS A 157 1.08 -15.74 -4.73
CA LYS A 157 -0.14 -16.25 -4.09
C LYS A 157 -1.38 -16.14 -4.99
N PHE A 158 -1.48 -15.08 -5.79
CA PHE A 158 -2.63 -14.82 -6.67
C PHE A 158 -2.19 -14.68 -8.14
N PRO A 159 -1.68 -15.76 -8.76
CA PRO A 159 -1.20 -15.71 -10.13
C PRO A 159 -2.31 -15.30 -11.10
N GLY A 160 -1.98 -14.45 -12.08
CA GLY A 160 -2.96 -13.91 -13.02
C GLY A 160 -3.80 -12.74 -12.47
N ILE A 161 -3.76 -12.44 -11.17
CA ILE A 161 -4.45 -11.29 -10.58
C ILE A 161 -3.49 -10.12 -10.40
N THR A 162 -3.78 -9.01 -11.07
CA THR A 162 -3.11 -7.72 -10.86
C THR A 162 -3.90 -6.86 -9.88
N ASN A 163 -3.46 -6.84 -8.63
CA ASN A 163 -4.04 -5.98 -7.61
C ASN A 163 -3.45 -4.56 -7.62
N THR A 164 -4.31 -3.58 -7.39
CA THR A 164 -4.02 -2.14 -7.38
C THR A 164 -4.43 -1.57 -6.03
N LEU A 165 -3.47 -1.21 -5.18
CA LEU A 165 -3.77 -0.49 -3.94
C LEU A 165 -4.28 0.92 -4.27
N LEU A 166 -5.33 1.36 -3.57
CA LEU A 166 -5.94 2.66 -3.80
C LEU A 166 -5.64 3.64 -2.66
N THR A 167 -5.38 4.90 -3.03
CA THR A 167 -5.09 5.99 -2.09
C THR A 167 -5.88 7.25 -2.44
N LEU A 168 -5.83 8.25 -1.55
CA LEU A 168 -6.44 9.57 -1.75
C LEU A 168 -5.99 10.23 -3.05
N ASP A 169 -6.94 10.84 -3.75
CA ASP A 169 -6.71 11.50 -5.03
C ASP A 169 -5.67 12.63 -4.96
N SER A 170 -5.61 13.33 -3.82
CA SER A 170 -4.66 14.41 -3.54
C SER A 170 -3.20 13.99 -3.69
N ASN A 171 -2.86 12.72 -3.43
CA ASN A 171 -1.49 12.22 -3.59
C ASN A 171 -1.00 12.33 -5.04
N PHE A 172 -1.92 12.29 -6.02
CA PHE A 172 -1.57 12.38 -7.44
C PHE A 172 -1.41 13.81 -7.93
N ARG A 173 -1.57 14.81 -7.07
CA ARG A 173 -1.28 16.22 -7.36
C ARG A 173 0.10 16.65 -6.85
N ILE A 174 0.81 15.76 -6.14
CA ILE A 174 2.11 16.05 -5.55
C ILE A 174 3.20 15.70 -6.57
N PRO A 175 4.00 16.69 -7.05
CA PRO A 175 5.14 16.46 -7.94
C PRO A 175 6.08 15.37 -7.41
N PHE A 176 6.59 14.56 -8.33
CA PHE A 176 7.47 13.39 -8.13
C PHE A 176 6.89 12.26 -7.27
N TYR A 177 6.20 12.56 -6.17
CA TYR A 177 5.50 11.56 -5.37
C TYR A 177 4.39 10.87 -6.17
N ARG A 178 3.64 11.63 -6.97
CA ARG A 178 2.68 11.09 -7.95
C ARG A 178 3.33 9.99 -8.81
N ASP A 179 4.48 10.29 -9.41
CA ASP A 179 5.14 9.37 -10.34
C ASP A 179 5.65 8.14 -9.62
N TRP A 180 6.19 8.33 -8.42
CA TRP A 180 6.60 7.24 -7.52
C TRP A 180 5.44 6.28 -7.21
N ILE A 181 4.29 6.77 -6.75
CA ILE A 181 3.16 5.90 -6.40
C ILE A 181 2.49 5.29 -7.64
N LEU A 182 2.45 6.01 -8.77
CA LEU A 182 1.97 5.46 -10.04
C LEU A 182 2.87 4.31 -10.51
N ALA A 183 4.18 4.42 -10.29
CA ALA A 183 5.17 3.39 -10.60
C ALA A 183 5.07 2.16 -9.70
N MET A 184 4.71 2.35 -8.43
CA MET A 184 4.34 1.24 -7.54
C MET A 184 2.99 0.59 -7.90
N GLY A 185 2.28 1.13 -8.90
CA GLY A 185 1.00 0.61 -9.37
C GLY A 185 -0.18 1.00 -8.49
N ILE A 186 -0.04 2.07 -7.70
CA ILE A 186 -1.11 2.64 -6.87
C ILE A 186 -1.99 3.55 -7.74
N ARG A 187 -3.29 3.62 -7.42
CA ARG A 187 -4.28 4.45 -8.13
C ARG A 187 -5.18 5.23 -7.17
N SER A 188 -5.97 6.15 -7.73
CA SER A 188 -6.93 6.95 -6.97
C SER A 188 -8.07 6.08 -6.44
N VAL A 189 -8.53 6.33 -5.22
CA VAL A 189 -9.72 5.67 -4.65
C VAL A 189 -11.03 6.25 -5.20
N SER A 190 -10.96 7.12 -6.21
CA SER A 190 -12.14 7.69 -6.87
C SER A 190 -13.01 6.60 -7.51
N LYS A 191 -14.32 6.86 -7.58
CA LYS A 191 -15.29 5.94 -8.22
C LYS A 191 -14.89 5.65 -9.67
N GLU A 192 -14.43 6.66 -10.39
CA GLU A 192 -13.98 6.55 -11.78
C GLU A 192 -12.78 5.61 -11.91
N SER A 193 -11.77 5.77 -11.06
CA SER A 193 -10.57 4.91 -11.09
C SER A 193 -10.90 3.45 -10.82
N ILE A 194 -11.74 3.21 -9.81
CA ILE A 194 -12.21 1.85 -9.49
C ILE A 194 -13.00 1.26 -10.66
N TRP A 195 -13.95 2.02 -11.19
CA TRP A 195 -14.76 1.62 -12.34
C TRP A 195 -13.89 1.26 -13.54
N ASN A 196 -13.00 2.16 -13.96
CA ASN A 196 -12.14 1.96 -15.12
C ASN A 196 -11.20 0.77 -14.92
N THR A 197 -10.64 0.58 -13.72
CA THR A 197 -9.79 -0.59 -13.42
C THR A 197 -10.56 -1.90 -13.56
N LEU A 198 -11.81 -1.95 -13.08
CA LEU A 198 -12.65 -3.15 -13.07
C LEU A 198 -13.45 -3.38 -14.38
N THR A 199 -13.54 -2.39 -15.28
CA THR A 199 -14.35 -2.50 -16.51
C THR A 199 -13.56 -2.33 -17.79
N ARG A 200 -12.35 -1.75 -17.71
CA ARG A 200 -11.50 -1.47 -18.88
C ARG A 200 -10.07 -2.02 -18.73
N GLY A 201 -9.75 -2.61 -17.59
CA GLY A 201 -8.46 -3.22 -17.33
C GLY A 201 -8.41 -4.70 -17.71
N GLY A 202 -7.31 -5.37 -17.40
CA GLY A 202 -7.16 -6.81 -17.59
C GLY A 202 -6.82 -7.22 -19.03
N PRO A 203 -6.43 -8.48 -19.26
CA PRO A 203 -6.04 -8.95 -20.59
C PRO A 203 -7.18 -8.90 -21.63
N ASN A 204 -8.43 -9.00 -21.18
CA ASN A 204 -9.61 -8.94 -22.06
C ASN A 204 -10.18 -7.52 -22.20
N ASN A 205 -9.56 -6.50 -21.59
CA ASN A 205 -10.08 -5.13 -21.50
C ASN A 205 -11.47 -5.00 -20.85
N GLU A 206 -11.92 -5.99 -20.05
CA GLU A 206 -13.22 -5.98 -19.34
C GLU A 206 -13.06 -6.23 -17.83
N GLY A 207 -11.85 -6.10 -17.31
CA GLY A 207 -11.51 -6.25 -15.89
C GLY A 207 -11.04 -7.63 -15.48
N MET A 208 -10.88 -8.59 -16.40
CA MET A 208 -10.39 -9.93 -16.07
C MET A 208 -9.04 -9.86 -15.35
N GLY A 209 -8.92 -10.54 -14.21
CA GLY A 209 -7.70 -10.57 -13.41
C GLY A 209 -7.37 -9.23 -12.77
N ARG A 210 -8.27 -8.25 -12.75
CA ARG A 210 -8.04 -6.97 -12.06
C ARG A 210 -8.59 -7.05 -10.64
N GLY A 211 -7.74 -6.64 -9.69
CA GLY A 211 -8.11 -6.40 -8.31
C GLY A 211 -7.86 -4.94 -7.93
N VAL A 212 -8.72 -4.40 -7.07
CA VAL A 212 -8.42 -3.17 -6.33
C VAL A 212 -8.43 -3.44 -4.84
N THR A 213 -7.50 -2.86 -4.08
CA THR A 213 -7.53 -2.90 -2.62
C THR A 213 -7.97 -1.55 -2.08
N ILE A 214 -9.05 -1.55 -1.29
CA ILE A 214 -9.61 -0.37 -0.67
C ILE A 214 -9.39 -0.45 0.83
N VAL A 215 -8.73 0.56 1.39
CA VAL A 215 -8.69 0.74 2.82
C VAL A 215 -10.03 1.32 3.29
N ILE A 216 -10.90 0.47 3.85
CA ILE A 216 -12.34 0.78 4.02
C ILE A 216 -12.55 1.96 4.97
N GLY A 217 -11.84 1.97 6.09
CA GLY A 217 -11.92 3.04 7.09
C GLY A 217 -11.43 4.41 6.56
N GLY A 218 -10.46 4.37 5.64
CA GLY A 218 -9.84 5.54 5.03
C GLY A 218 -9.24 6.50 6.06
N ALA A 219 -9.20 7.78 5.70
CA ALA A 219 -8.61 8.84 6.55
C ALA A 219 -9.27 8.96 7.93
N ARG A 220 -10.57 8.70 8.06
CA ARG A 220 -11.27 8.83 9.36
C ARG A 220 -10.79 7.78 10.37
N GLU A 221 -10.49 6.57 9.90
CA GLU A 221 -9.93 5.52 10.75
C GLU A 221 -8.47 5.80 11.10
N SER A 222 -7.71 6.40 10.19
CA SER A 222 -6.34 6.87 10.44
C SER A 222 -6.29 7.96 11.53
N LEU A 223 -7.23 8.90 11.52
CA LEU A 223 -7.31 9.99 12.50
C LEU A 223 -7.74 9.54 13.91
N GLU A 224 -8.46 8.43 14.01
CA GLU A 224 -8.90 7.84 15.29
C GLU A 224 -7.92 6.78 15.82
N ALA A 225 -6.82 6.54 15.11
CA ALA A 225 -5.82 5.55 15.51
C ALA A 225 -5.07 6.02 16.76
N GLN A 226 -5.15 5.23 17.84
CA GLN A 226 -4.49 5.51 19.11
C GLN A 226 -3.63 4.31 19.53
N PRO A 227 -2.54 4.53 20.28
CA PRO A 227 -1.79 3.43 20.88
C PRO A 227 -2.71 2.50 21.68
N GLY A 228 -2.63 1.20 21.39
CA GLY A 228 -3.43 0.16 22.06
C GLY A 228 -4.89 0.04 21.63
N HIS A 229 -5.40 0.93 20.76
CA HIS A 229 -6.81 0.92 20.35
C HIS A 229 -6.96 1.05 18.83
N LEU A 230 -7.76 0.17 18.22
CA LEU A 230 -8.11 0.19 16.80
C LEU A 230 -9.62 0.36 16.65
N ARG A 231 -10.06 1.55 16.25
CA ARG A 231 -11.48 1.84 16.02
C ARG A 231 -11.81 1.73 14.54
N LEU A 232 -12.48 0.65 14.13
CA LEU A 232 -12.85 0.44 12.74
C LEU A 232 -14.06 1.29 12.32
N ILE A 233 -13.98 1.93 11.16
CA ILE A 233 -15.06 2.77 10.62
C ILE A 233 -15.63 2.16 9.34
N ILE A 234 -16.35 1.05 9.50
CA ILE A 234 -16.84 0.23 8.38
C ILE A 234 -18.37 0.28 8.19
N LYS A 235 -19.15 0.47 9.28
CA LYS A 235 -20.63 0.33 9.26
C LYS A 235 -21.31 1.22 8.19
N GLY A 236 -20.84 2.45 8.02
CA GLY A 236 -21.36 3.40 7.03
C GLY A 236 -20.69 3.35 5.65
N ARG A 237 -19.63 2.56 5.45
CA ARG A 237 -18.82 2.57 4.23
C ARG A 237 -19.34 1.56 3.21
N LYS A 238 -20.47 1.86 2.57
CA LYS A 238 -21.11 0.94 1.58
C LYS A 238 -20.70 1.21 0.12
N GLY A 239 -19.84 2.21 -0.13
CA GLY A 239 -19.47 2.62 -1.48
C GLY A 239 -18.81 1.52 -2.31
N PHE A 240 -17.91 0.75 -1.71
CA PHE A 240 -17.22 -0.36 -2.40
C PHE A 240 -18.16 -1.53 -2.71
N ILE A 241 -19.15 -1.79 -1.85
CA ILE A 241 -20.20 -2.81 -2.08
C ILE A 241 -21.07 -2.39 -3.27
N LYS A 242 -21.50 -1.12 -3.31
CA LYS A 242 -22.23 -0.58 -4.48
C LYS A 242 -21.42 -0.68 -5.76
N MET A 243 -20.10 -0.52 -5.68
CA MET A 243 -19.20 -0.67 -6.83
C MET A 243 -19.07 -2.12 -7.28
N ALA A 244 -18.92 -3.07 -6.35
CA ALA A 244 -18.92 -4.50 -6.63
C ALA A 244 -20.18 -4.93 -7.38
N LEU A 245 -21.36 -4.54 -6.88
CA LEU A 245 -22.65 -4.83 -7.53
C LEU A 245 -22.74 -4.29 -8.96
N ARG A 246 -22.21 -3.09 -9.22
CA ARG A 246 -22.27 -2.47 -10.55
C ARG A 246 -21.26 -3.02 -11.54
N THR A 247 -20.12 -3.53 -11.05
CA THR A 247 -19.01 -4.01 -11.91
C THR A 247 -18.99 -5.53 -12.04
N GLY A 248 -19.75 -6.25 -11.21
CA GLY A 248 -19.70 -7.70 -11.08
C GLY A 248 -18.43 -8.20 -10.37
N ALA A 249 -17.79 -7.35 -9.56
CA ALA A 249 -16.58 -7.71 -8.83
C ALA A 249 -16.90 -8.49 -7.55
N ASP A 250 -16.10 -9.53 -7.28
CA ASP A 250 -16.21 -10.29 -6.04
C ASP A 250 -15.54 -9.51 -4.90
N LEU A 251 -16.19 -9.48 -3.74
CA LEU A 251 -15.64 -8.87 -2.52
C LEU A 251 -14.73 -9.89 -1.82
N VAL A 252 -13.48 -9.52 -1.58
CA VAL A 252 -12.53 -10.30 -0.79
C VAL A 252 -12.35 -9.56 0.54
N PRO A 253 -12.84 -10.13 1.67
CA PRO A 253 -12.74 -9.48 2.98
C PRO A 253 -11.30 -9.42 3.50
#